data_AF-A0A2T5EDJ6-F1
#
_entry.id   AF-A0A2T5EDJ6-F1
#
_cell.length_a   1.000
_cell.length_b   1.000
_cell.length_c   1.000
_cell.angle_alpha   90.00
_cell.angle_beta   90.00
_cell.angle_gamma   90.00
#
_symmetry.space_group_name_H-M   'P 1'
#
loop_
_entity.id
_entity.type
_entity.pdbx_description
1 polymer ?
#
loop_
_entity_poly.entity_id
_entity_poly.type
_entity_poly.pdbx_seq_one_letter_code
_entity_poly.pdbx_strand_id
1 'polypeptide(L)'
;MSLKSRAVQSWARRLHVYISMALLFVVLFFSVTGITLNRPELFESTQPNIQRSTLTLPTSLFSIQDGRLKADETAFETFLFEEANLSGVPSGLDIYAEIEGGELLIGEVSMDFKGPGYNASVFVDVASEMVEVETTHYGVIALLNDLHKGRNSGEVWKWFIDITALLMIFFVLTGVCLLLPKKKTLNTSIKWTVFGSAISLAIYFVAVP
;
A
#
# COMPACT_ATOMS: atom_id res chain seq x y z
N MET A 1 33.11 -26.20 -8.60
CA MET A 1 32.59 -27.60 -8.55
C MET A 1 31.54 -27.84 -7.45
N SER A 2 31.21 -26.86 -6.60
CA SER A 2 30.30 -27.03 -5.44
C SER A 2 28.80 -27.14 -5.79
N LEU A 3 28.29 -26.28 -6.69
CA LEU A 3 26.84 -26.19 -6.96
C LEU A 3 26.23 -27.42 -7.67
N LYS A 4 27.05 -28.26 -8.31
CA LYS A 4 26.60 -29.49 -8.99
C LYS A 4 26.58 -30.71 -8.07
N SER A 5 27.03 -30.57 -6.82
CA SER A 5 27.04 -31.67 -5.86
C SER A 5 25.62 -32.17 -5.58
N ARG A 6 25.48 -33.47 -5.28
CA ARG A 6 24.16 -34.08 -5.00
C ARG A 6 23.45 -33.39 -3.83
N ALA A 7 24.19 -33.01 -2.80
CA ALA A 7 23.65 -32.32 -1.63
C ALA A 7 23.05 -30.96 -2.00
N VAL A 8 23.79 -30.12 -2.72
CA VAL A 8 23.30 -28.79 -3.16
C VAL A 8 22.10 -28.92 -4.08
N GLN A 9 22.12 -29.86 -5.02
CA GLN A 9 21.00 -30.10 -5.94
C GLN A 9 19.74 -30.61 -5.23
N SER A 10 19.89 -31.42 -4.18
CA SER A 10 18.78 -31.89 -3.35
C SER A 10 18.13 -30.73 -2.58
N TRP A 11 18.95 -29.88 -1.93
CA TRP A 11 18.47 -28.70 -1.22
C TRP A 11 17.86 -27.65 -2.14
N ALA A 12 18.50 -27.35 -3.26
CA ALA A 12 17.97 -26.42 -4.26
C ALA A 12 16.59 -26.88 -4.75
N ARG A 13 16.38 -28.19 -4.96
CA ARG A 13 15.09 -28.74 -5.36
C ARG A 13 14.03 -28.56 -4.29
N ARG A 14 14.36 -28.88 -3.03
CA ARG A 14 13.44 -28.70 -1.90
C ARG A 14 13.03 -27.25 -1.77
N LEU A 15 14.00 -26.34 -1.69
CA LEU A 15 13.74 -24.90 -1.60
C LEU A 15 12.89 -24.41 -2.78
N HIS A 16 13.24 -24.78 -4.01
CA HIS A 16 12.50 -24.37 -5.21
C HIS A 16 11.03 -24.79 -5.15
N VAL A 17 10.74 -26.06 -4.82
CA VAL A 17 9.37 -26.59 -4.76
C VAL A 17 8.57 -25.95 -3.63
N TYR A 18 9.13 -25.89 -2.42
CA TYR A 18 8.39 -25.35 -1.27
C TYR A 18 8.16 -23.84 -1.39
N ILE A 19 9.16 -23.08 -1.84
CA ILE A 19 8.99 -21.64 -2.09
C ILE A 19 7.98 -21.41 -3.21
N SER A 20 8.05 -22.16 -4.31
CA SER A 20 7.09 -22.04 -5.42
C SER A 20 5.65 -22.27 -4.95
N MET A 21 5.42 -23.28 -4.12
CA MET A 21 4.09 -23.58 -3.62
C MET A 21 3.60 -22.56 -2.60
N ALA A 22 4.48 -22.11 -1.70
CA ALA A 22 4.16 -21.08 -0.72
C ALA A 22 3.80 -19.73 -1.39
N LEU A 23 4.47 -19.39 -2.49
CA LEU A 23 4.28 -18.13 -3.20
C LEU A 23 3.25 -18.18 -4.33
N LEU A 24 2.63 -19.34 -4.63
CA LEU A 24 1.79 -19.51 -5.82
C LEU A 24 0.70 -18.43 -5.94
N PHE A 25 -0.12 -18.27 -4.89
CA PHE A 25 -1.19 -17.27 -4.89
C PHE A 25 -0.66 -15.84 -4.86
N VAL A 26 0.48 -15.63 -4.20
CA VAL A 26 1.10 -14.30 -4.10
C VAL A 26 1.60 -13.85 -5.48
N VAL A 27 2.31 -14.72 -6.20
CA VAL A 27 2.76 -14.44 -7.57
C VAL A 27 1.58 -14.23 -8.51
N LEU A 28 0.51 -15.03 -8.38
CA LEU A 28 -0.70 -14.83 -9.17
C LEU A 28 -1.35 -13.48 -8.87
N PHE A 29 -1.46 -13.11 -7.59
CA PHE A 29 -1.94 -11.80 -7.15
C PHE A 29 -1.14 -10.67 -7.79
N PHE A 30 0.19 -10.65 -7.65
CA PHE A 30 1.05 -9.60 -8.24
C PHE A 30 1.00 -9.61 -9.77
N SER A 31 0.90 -10.78 -10.41
CA SER A 31 0.82 -10.87 -11.88
C SER A 31 -0.49 -10.28 -12.42
N VAL A 32 -1.62 -10.62 -11.80
CA VAL A 32 -2.95 -10.11 -12.21
C VAL A 32 -3.05 -8.61 -11.92
N THR A 33 -2.67 -8.18 -10.71
CA THR A 33 -2.73 -6.77 -10.34
C THR A 33 -1.70 -5.92 -11.08
N GLY A 34 -0.58 -6.49 -11.55
CA GLY A 34 0.35 -5.78 -12.44
C GLY A 34 -0.28 -5.37 -13.77
N ILE A 35 -1.25 -6.14 -14.28
CA ILE A 35 -2.01 -5.78 -15.49
C ILE A 35 -2.92 -4.59 -15.21
N THR A 36 -3.67 -4.64 -14.10
CA THR A 36 -4.62 -3.58 -13.73
C THR A 36 -3.91 -2.30 -13.33
N LEU A 37 -2.76 -2.41 -12.67
CA LEU A 37 -1.92 -1.28 -12.26
C LEU A 37 -1.30 -0.56 -13.46
N ASN A 38 -0.93 -1.29 -14.51
CA ASN A 38 -0.30 -0.70 -15.70
C ASN A 38 -1.28 0.08 -16.58
N ARG A 39 -2.59 -0.18 -16.43
CA ARG A 39 -3.66 0.47 -17.20
C ARG A 39 -4.85 0.87 -16.31
N PRO A 40 -4.66 1.73 -15.28
CA PRO A 40 -5.74 2.09 -14.38
C PRO A 40 -6.97 2.63 -15.11
N GLU A 41 -6.78 3.32 -16.23
CA GLU A 41 -7.84 3.86 -17.08
C GLU A 41 -8.80 2.81 -17.65
N LEU A 42 -8.38 1.55 -17.75
CA LEU A 42 -9.20 0.45 -18.26
C LEU A 42 -9.96 -0.30 -17.16
N PHE A 43 -9.51 -0.19 -15.91
CA PHE A 43 -9.94 -1.08 -14.84
C PHE A 43 -10.48 -0.34 -13.60
N GLU A 44 -9.97 0.85 -13.29
CA GLU A 44 -10.46 1.65 -12.17
C GLU A 44 -11.72 2.43 -12.55
N SER A 45 -12.60 2.63 -11.57
CA SER A 45 -13.82 3.42 -11.78
C SER A 45 -13.47 4.88 -12.02
N THR A 46 -14.00 5.45 -13.12
CA THR A 46 -13.81 6.87 -13.46
C THR A 46 -14.36 7.83 -12.40
N GLN A 47 -15.37 7.39 -11.64
CA GLN A 47 -15.95 8.16 -10.53
C GLN A 47 -15.82 7.35 -9.24
N PRO A 48 -15.10 7.86 -8.22
CA PRO A 48 -15.06 7.22 -6.91
C PRO A 48 -16.39 7.40 -6.17
N ASN A 49 -16.67 6.52 -5.23
CA ASN A 49 -17.83 6.64 -4.35
C ASN A 49 -17.46 7.60 -3.21
N ILE A 50 -18.02 8.82 -3.27
CA ILE A 50 -17.81 9.86 -2.28
C ILE A 50 -19.04 9.94 -1.37
N GLN A 51 -18.84 9.87 -0.05
CA GLN A 51 -19.87 10.06 0.96
C GLN A 51 -19.50 11.21 1.87
N ARG A 52 -20.48 12.07 2.17
CA ARG A 52 -20.33 13.20 3.08
C ARG A 52 -21.25 13.02 4.27
N SER A 53 -20.73 13.25 5.46
CA SER A 53 -21.51 13.25 6.69
C SER A 53 -21.08 14.41 7.58
N THR A 54 -22.04 14.88 8.38
CA THR A 54 -21.80 15.89 9.41
C THR A 54 -22.12 15.27 10.76
N LEU A 55 -21.22 15.45 11.72
CA LEU A 55 -21.36 15.00 13.09
C LEU A 55 -21.26 16.20 14.03
N THR A 56 -21.83 16.06 15.23
CA THR A 56 -21.66 17.03 16.31
C THR A 56 -20.37 16.73 17.06
N LEU A 57 -19.54 17.75 17.24
CA LEU A 57 -18.28 17.65 17.96
C LEU A 57 -18.53 17.49 19.47
N PRO A 58 -18.01 16.44 20.13
CA PRO A 58 -18.06 16.36 21.57
C PRO A 58 -17.21 17.46 22.22
N THR A 59 -17.82 18.21 23.14
CA THR A 59 -17.21 19.38 23.81
C THR A 59 -15.97 19.08 24.64
N SER A 60 -15.67 17.81 24.94
CA SER A 60 -14.49 17.40 25.70
C SER A 60 -13.22 17.22 24.86
N LEU A 61 -13.30 17.21 23.53
CA LEU A 61 -12.17 16.85 22.67
C LEU A 61 -11.18 17.99 22.42
N PHE A 62 -11.64 19.23 22.54
CA PHE A 62 -10.85 20.43 22.32
C PHE A 62 -10.92 21.35 23.53
N SER A 63 -9.77 21.90 23.93
CA SER A 63 -9.70 22.83 25.05
C SER A 63 -8.69 23.93 24.79
N ILE A 64 -8.95 25.13 25.33
CA ILE A 64 -8.00 26.23 25.31
C ILE A 64 -7.06 26.09 26.51
N GLN A 65 -5.77 25.94 26.25
CA GLN A 65 -4.73 25.90 27.27
C GLN A 65 -3.56 26.78 26.84
N ASP A 66 -3.08 27.63 27.73
CA ASP A 66 -1.94 28.53 27.47
C ASP A 66 -2.15 29.45 26.24
N GLY A 67 -3.40 29.86 25.99
CA GLY A 67 -3.75 30.69 24.82
C GLY A 67 -3.65 29.96 23.48
N ARG A 68 -3.69 28.63 23.48
CA ARG A 68 -3.69 27.78 22.29
C ARG A 68 -4.82 26.76 22.36
N LEU A 69 -5.39 26.45 21.20
CA LEU A 69 -6.30 25.32 21.08
C LEU A 69 -5.49 24.02 21.12
N LYS A 70 -5.79 23.15 22.09
CA LYS A 70 -5.22 21.81 22.20
C LYS A 70 -6.32 20.77 21.99
N ALA A 71 -6.00 19.75 21.22
CA ALA A 71 -6.86 18.59 21.00
C ALA A 71 -6.38 17.39 21.82
N ASP A 72 -7.30 16.59 22.34
CA ASP A 72 -7.00 15.21 22.72
C ASP A 72 -7.04 14.35 21.45
N GLU A 73 -5.89 14.25 20.77
CA GLU A 73 -5.76 13.58 19.47
C GLU A 73 -6.21 12.12 19.52
N THR A 74 -5.88 11.38 20.59
CA THR A 74 -6.28 9.97 20.72
C THR A 74 -7.78 9.82 20.93
N ALA A 75 -8.40 10.67 21.77
CA ALA A 75 -9.84 10.65 21.95
C ALA A 75 -10.58 11.08 20.67
N PHE A 76 -10.02 12.05 19.92
CA PHE A 76 -10.58 12.52 18.67
C PHE A 76 -10.50 11.46 17.56
N GLU A 77 -9.36 10.80 17.40
CA GLU A 77 -9.22 9.65 16.49
C GLU A 77 -10.22 8.55 16.83
N THR A 78 -10.36 8.20 18.11
CA THR A 78 -11.32 7.18 18.57
C THR A 78 -12.76 7.56 18.21
N PHE A 79 -13.16 8.81 18.46
CA PHE A 79 -14.46 9.34 18.06
C PHE A 79 -14.70 9.21 16.55
N LEU A 80 -13.71 9.53 15.71
CA LEU A 80 -13.83 9.42 14.27
C LEU A 80 -13.90 7.96 13.78
N PHE A 81 -13.18 7.03 14.40
CA PHE A 81 -13.29 5.61 14.08
C PHE A 81 -14.66 5.03 14.46
N GLU A 82 -15.23 5.44 15.58
CA GLU A 82 -16.49 4.90 16.10
C GLU A 82 -17.73 5.56 15.46
N GLU A 83 -17.78 6.90 15.43
CA GLU A 83 -18.98 7.65 15.02
C GLU A 83 -19.00 7.95 13.52
N ALA A 84 -17.84 8.21 12.90
CA ALA A 84 -17.73 8.42 11.46
C ALA A 84 -17.41 7.14 10.67
N ASN A 85 -17.20 6.00 11.37
CA ASN A 85 -16.82 4.71 10.77
C ASN A 85 -15.63 4.85 9.81
N LEU A 86 -14.65 5.68 10.18
CA LEU A 86 -13.44 5.88 9.38
C LEU A 86 -12.54 4.64 9.43
N SER A 87 -11.61 4.57 8.49
CA SER A 87 -10.63 3.49 8.43
C SER A 87 -9.28 3.99 7.92
N GLY A 88 -8.26 3.16 8.01
CA GLY A 88 -6.91 3.51 7.56
C GLY A 88 -6.09 4.24 8.62
N VAL A 89 -5.00 4.86 8.17
CA VAL A 89 -4.03 5.53 9.04
C VAL A 89 -4.33 7.03 9.08
N PRO A 90 -4.53 7.64 10.26
CA PRO A 90 -4.71 9.07 10.39
C PRO A 90 -3.41 9.82 10.08
N SER A 91 -3.54 11.01 9.50
CA SER A 91 -2.49 12.03 9.52
C SER A 91 -2.42 12.70 10.88
N GLY A 92 -1.36 13.46 11.16
CA GLY A 92 -1.39 14.38 12.29
C GLY A 92 -2.49 15.43 12.12
N LEU A 93 -2.94 16.00 13.24
CA LEU A 93 -3.85 17.13 13.28
C LEU A 93 -3.19 18.41 12.76
N ASP A 94 -3.85 19.10 11.83
CA ASP A 94 -3.55 20.48 11.47
C ASP A 94 -4.58 21.40 12.14
N ILE A 95 -4.11 22.30 12.99
CA ILE A 95 -4.96 23.15 13.84
C ILE A 95 -4.65 24.61 13.52
N TYR A 96 -5.66 25.33 13.03
CA TYR A 96 -5.67 26.77 12.88
C TYR A 96 -6.65 27.37 13.88
N ALA A 97 -6.16 28.20 14.80
CA ALA A 97 -7.00 28.82 15.81
C ALA A 97 -6.61 30.27 16.08
N GLU A 98 -7.62 31.12 16.24
CA GLU A 98 -7.50 32.52 16.67
C GLU A 98 -8.23 32.68 18.01
N ILE A 99 -7.51 33.18 19.01
CA ILE A 99 -8.01 33.30 20.38
C ILE A 99 -7.79 34.75 20.84
N GLU A 100 -8.87 35.42 21.23
CA GLU A 100 -8.83 36.79 21.73
C GLU A 100 -9.53 36.85 23.09
N GLY A 101 -8.91 37.48 24.08
CA GLY A 101 -9.51 37.63 25.42
C GLY A 101 -9.77 36.31 26.18
N GLY A 102 -9.23 35.18 25.72
CA GLY A 102 -9.50 33.85 26.27
C GLY A 102 -10.69 33.14 25.63
N GLU A 103 -11.33 33.75 24.63
CA GLU A 103 -12.41 33.16 23.83
C GLU A 103 -11.87 32.73 22.46
N LEU A 104 -12.35 31.58 21.98
CA LEU A 104 -12.02 31.06 20.64
C LEU A 104 -12.85 31.82 19.61
N LEU A 105 -12.20 32.59 18.74
CA LEU A 105 -12.85 33.30 17.64
C LEU A 105 -12.95 32.41 16.39
N ILE A 106 -11.87 31.72 16.06
CA ILE A 106 -11.78 30.77 14.95
C ILE A 106 -11.08 29.53 15.47
N GLY A 107 -11.60 28.35 15.16
CA GLY A 107 -10.96 27.07 15.49
C GLY A 107 -11.25 26.06 14.40
N GLU A 108 -10.37 26.00 13.40
CA GLU A 108 -10.45 25.06 12.29
C GLU A 108 -9.44 23.95 12.52
N VAL A 109 -9.88 22.70 12.40
CA VAL A 109 -9.01 21.53 12.53
C VAL A 109 -9.23 20.61 11.36
N SER A 110 -8.15 20.12 10.76
CA SER A 110 -8.23 19.16 9.66
C SER A 110 -7.36 17.94 9.90
N MET A 111 -7.85 16.80 9.42
CA MET A 111 -7.17 15.51 9.51
C MET A 111 -7.57 14.63 8.33
N ASP A 112 -6.62 13.92 7.76
CA ASP A 112 -6.84 12.98 6.67
C ASP A 112 -6.66 11.54 7.16
N PHE A 113 -7.44 10.61 6.61
CA PHE A 113 -7.26 9.17 6.81
C PHE A 113 -6.93 8.53 5.46
N LYS A 114 -5.88 7.72 5.44
CA LYS A 114 -5.43 7.05 4.20
C LYS A 114 -5.44 5.54 4.38
N GLY A 115 -6.07 4.84 3.46
CA GLY A 115 -6.08 3.38 3.35
C GLY A 115 -5.86 2.95 1.89
N PRO A 116 -5.66 1.65 1.63
CA PRO A 116 -5.56 1.17 0.26
C PRO A 116 -6.94 1.25 -0.42
N GLY A 117 -7.03 1.93 -1.56
CA GLY A 117 -8.31 2.17 -2.24
C GLY A 117 -9.31 3.03 -1.45
N TYR A 118 -8.85 3.75 -0.42
CA TYR A 118 -9.68 4.54 0.48
C TYR A 118 -8.97 5.83 0.92
N ASN A 119 -9.69 6.95 0.92
CA ASN A 119 -9.27 8.19 1.57
C ASN A 119 -10.44 8.75 2.37
N ALA A 120 -10.17 9.41 3.48
CA ALA A 120 -11.11 10.34 4.09
C ALA A 120 -10.43 11.65 4.45
N SER A 121 -11.21 12.71 4.48
CA SER A 121 -10.82 14.04 4.93
C SER A 121 -11.84 14.51 5.93
N VAL A 122 -11.35 14.98 7.07
CA VAL A 122 -12.13 15.47 8.19
C VAL A 122 -11.80 16.95 8.36
N PHE A 123 -12.82 17.77 8.42
CA PHE A 123 -12.75 19.18 8.73
C PHE A 123 -13.63 19.46 9.95
N VAL A 124 -13.11 20.18 10.92
CA VAL A 124 -13.80 20.51 12.16
C VAL A 124 -13.82 22.01 12.31
N ASP A 125 -15.00 22.55 12.53
CA ASP A 125 -15.19 23.88 13.08
C ASP A 125 -15.53 23.73 14.56
N VAL A 126 -14.55 24.03 15.39
CA VAL A 126 -14.64 23.91 16.85
C VAL A 126 -15.56 24.98 17.43
N ALA A 127 -15.68 26.15 16.79
CA ALA A 127 -16.55 27.22 17.27
C ALA A 127 -18.04 26.90 17.03
N SER A 128 -18.36 26.22 15.93
CA SER A 128 -19.73 25.76 15.64
C SER A 128 -20.03 24.32 16.09
N GLU A 129 -19.08 23.67 16.78
CA GLU A 129 -19.17 22.27 17.24
C GLU A 129 -19.53 21.30 16.10
N MET A 130 -19.01 21.55 14.89
CA MET A 130 -19.34 20.81 13.68
C MET A 130 -18.13 20.03 13.16
N VAL A 131 -18.36 18.75 12.84
CA VAL A 131 -17.37 17.89 12.17
C VAL A 131 -17.94 17.50 10.82
N GLU A 132 -17.28 17.90 9.74
CA GLU A 132 -17.55 17.47 8.38
C GLU A 132 -16.58 16.36 7.98
N VAL A 133 -17.12 15.26 7.47
CA VAL A 133 -16.36 14.09 7.04
C VAL A 133 -16.69 13.81 5.59
N GLU A 134 -15.67 13.77 4.74
CA GLU A 134 -15.77 13.27 3.37
C GLU A 134 -14.96 11.98 3.24
N THR A 135 -15.62 10.87 2.90
CA THR A 135 -14.97 9.60 2.61
C THR A 135 -15.03 9.31 1.11
N THR A 136 -13.97 8.73 0.58
CA THR A 136 -13.81 8.40 -0.83
C THR A 136 -13.34 6.95 -0.97
N HIS A 137 -14.16 6.11 -1.59
CA HIS A 137 -13.83 4.74 -1.95
C HIS A 137 -13.57 4.64 -3.46
N TYR A 138 -12.36 4.20 -3.82
CA TYR A 138 -11.94 4.06 -5.23
C TYR A 138 -12.30 2.69 -5.83
N GLY A 139 -12.89 1.80 -5.02
CA GLY A 139 -13.34 0.47 -5.43
C GLY A 139 -12.28 -0.62 -5.28
N VAL A 140 -12.69 -1.86 -5.55
CA VAL A 140 -11.88 -3.05 -5.28
C VAL A 140 -10.61 -3.09 -6.12
N ILE A 141 -10.66 -2.61 -7.37
CA ILE A 141 -9.48 -2.64 -8.25
C ILE A 141 -8.41 -1.67 -7.75
N ALA A 142 -8.80 -0.45 -7.34
CA ALA A 142 -7.87 0.50 -6.73
C ALA A 142 -7.28 -0.02 -5.41
N LEU A 143 -8.10 -0.68 -4.58
CA LEU A 143 -7.64 -1.38 -3.37
C LEU A 143 -6.55 -2.43 -3.71
N LEU A 144 -6.82 -3.31 -4.68
CA LEU A 144 -5.86 -4.34 -5.10
C LEU A 144 -4.58 -3.74 -5.69
N ASN A 145 -4.70 -2.65 -6.46
CA ASN A 145 -3.57 -1.91 -7.03
C ASN A 145 -2.72 -1.24 -5.94
N ASP A 146 -3.34 -0.67 -4.91
CA ASP A 146 -2.62 -0.09 -3.78
C ASP A 146 -1.94 -1.17 -2.93
N LEU A 147 -2.58 -2.32 -2.73
CA LEU A 147 -1.95 -3.48 -2.10
C LEU A 147 -0.76 -4.00 -2.91
N HIS A 148 -0.84 -4.02 -4.25
CA HIS A 148 0.31 -4.38 -5.11
C HIS A 148 1.50 -3.43 -4.89
N LYS A 149 1.25 -2.12 -4.76
CA LYS A 149 2.31 -1.12 -4.52
C LYS A 149 2.76 -1.04 -3.06
N GLY A 150 2.03 -1.65 -2.12
CA GLY A 150 2.21 -1.41 -0.68
C GLY A 150 1.85 0.02 -0.24
N ARG A 151 0.96 0.69 -0.98
CA ARG A 151 0.52 2.07 -0.67
C ARG A 151 -0.52 2.04 0.44
N ASN A 152 -0.34 2.87 1.47
CA ASN A 152 -1.29 3.05 2.59
C ASN A 152 -1.71 1.75 3.30
N SER A 153 -0.93 0.67 3.20
CA SER A 153 -1.31 -0.68 3.65
C SER A 153 -0.68 -1.09 4.99
N GLY A 154 -0.05 -0.14 5.68
CA GLY A 154 0.67 -0.40 6.94
C GLY A 154 2.02 -1.11 6.78
N GLU A 155 2.77 -1.16 7.88
CA GLU A 155 4.16 -1.64 7.91
C GLU A 155 4.26 -3.17 7.73
N VAL A 156 3.33 -3.92 8.32
CA VAL A 156 3.29 -5.39 8.19
C VAL A 156 3.17 -5.83 6.74
N TRP A 157 2.35 -5.12 5.94
CA TRP A 157 2.18 -5.44 4.53
C TRP A 157 3.44 -5.14 3.71
N LYS A 158 4.14 -4.04 4.00
CA LYS A 158 5.42 -3.73 3.33
C LYS A 158 6.46 -4.83 3.58
N TRP A 159 6.59 -5.27 4.84
CA TRP A 159 7.45 -6.42 5.17
C TRP A 159 7.03 -7.70 4.45
N PHE A 160 5.73 -7.95 4.32
CA PHE A 160 5.22 -9.09 3.55
C PHE A 160 5.66 -9.04 2.08
N ILE A 161 5.61 -7.86 1.45
CA ILE A 161 6.10 -7.65 0.07
C ILE A 161 7.61 -7.92 0.00
N ASP A 162 8.40 -7.34 0.92
CA ASP A 162 9.87 -7.49 0.91
C ASP A 162 10.31 -8.94 1.11
N ILE A 163 9.67 -9.66 2.04
CA ILE A 163 9.92 -11.09 2.27
C ILE A 163 9.54 -11.91 1.03
N THR A 164 8.39 -11.60 0.41
CA THR A 164 7.96 -12.25 -0.84
C THR A 164 9.00 -12.03 -1.95
N ALA A 165 9.47 -10.80 -2.13
CA ALA A 165 10.49 -10.47 -3.12
C ALA A 165 11.80 -11.23 -2.86
N LEU A 166 12.23 -11.31 -1.60
CA LEU A 166 13.41 -12.10 -1.21
C LEU A 166 13.23 -13.59 -1.53
N LEU A 167 12.07 -14.17 -1.21
CA LEU A 167 11.75 -15.55 -1.55
C LEU A 167 11.70 -15.77 -3.07
N MET A 168 11.22 -14.80 -3.85
CA MET A 168 11.27 -14.85 -5.32
C MET A 168 12.69 -14.86 -5.86
N ILE A 169 13.62 -14.12 -5.25
CA ILE A 169 15.05 -14.20 -5.59
C ILE A 169 15.56 -15.63 -5.36
N PHE A 170 15.28 -16.22 -4.20
CA PHE A 170 15.67 -17.61 -3.94
C PHE A 170 15.02 -18.60 -4.90
N PHE A 171 13.76 -18.40 -5.27
CA PHE A 171 13.05 -19.21 -6.25
C PHE A 171 13.75 -19.20 -7.62
N VAL A 172 14.14 -18.03 -8.12
CA VAL A 172 14.89 -17.88 -9.39
C VAL A 172 16.27 -18.52 -9.29
N LEU A 173 17.04 -18.22 -8.23
CA LEU A 173 18.40 -18.74 -8.03
C LEU A 173 18.42 -20.27 -7.92
N THR A 174 17.48 -20.85 -7.17
CA THR A 174 17.35 -22.30 -7.05
C THR A 174 16.94 -22.95 -8.37
N GLY A 175 16.07 -22.30 -9.16
CA GLY A 175 15.73 -22.73 -10.52
C GLY A 175 16.96 -22.80 -11.44
N VAL A 176 17.78 -21.76 -11.45
CA VAL A 176 19.05 -21.74 -12.20
C VAL A 176 20.00 -22.82 -11.69
N CYS A 177 20.13 -22.97 -10.37
CA CYS A 177 20.99 -23.99 -9.76
C CYS A 177 20.63 -25.41 -10.24
N LEU A 178 19.33 -25.72 -10.36
CA LEU A 178 18.84 -27.01 -10.85
C LEU A 178 19.15 -27.27 -12.33
N LEU A 179 19.38 -26.22 -13.13
CA LEU A 179 19.76 -26.33 -14.54
C LEU A 179 21.26 -26.60 -14.72
N LEU A 180 22.12 -26.18 -13.77
CA LEU A 180 23.58 -26.28 -13.91
C LEU A 180 24.13 -27.67 -14.26
N PRO A 181 23.60 -28.80 -13.73
CA PRO A 181 24.05 -30.13 -14.14
C PRO A 181 23.54 -30.55 -15.53
N LYS A 182 22.42 -29.97 -16.00
CA LYS A 182 21.72 -30.35 -17.23
C LYS A 182 22.21 -29.55 -18.43
N LYS A 183 23.45 -29.80 -18.88
CA LYS A 183 24.14 -29.01 -19.93
C LYS A 183 23.29 -28.64 -21.15
N LYS A 184 22.55 -29.61 -21.73
CA LYS A 184 21.70 -29.36 -22.91
C LYS A 184 20.56 -28.39 -22.58
N THR A 185 19.80 -28.67 -21.52
CA THR A 185 18.71 -27.81 -21.04
C THR A 185 19.20 -26.43 -20.67
N LEU A 186 20.33 -26.33 -19.94
CA LEU A 186 20.95 -25.07 -19.55
C LEU A 186 21.28 -24.20 -20.77
N ASN A 187 21.89 -24.78 -21.81
CA ASN A 187 22.24 -24.04 -23.01
C ASN A 187 21.00 -23.49 -23.72
N THR A 188 19.93 -24.29 -23.82
CA THR A 188 18.65 -23.84 -24.37
C THR A 188 18.03 -22.74 -23.52
N SER A 189 18.00 -22.90 -22.19
CA SER A 189 17.48 -21.90 -21.26
C SER A 189 18.23 -20.57 -21.35
N ILE A 190 19.57 -20.59 -21.41
CA ILE A 190 20.40 -19.37 -21.55
C ILE A 190 20.07 -18.64 -22.85
N LYS A 191 19.87 -19.34 -23.97
CA LYS A 191 19.46 -18.71 -25.23
C LYS A 191 18.13 -17.97 -25.10
N TRP A 192 17.15 -18.58 -24.43
CA TRP A 192 15.86 -17.95 -24.15
C TRP A 192 15.98 -16.76 -23.20
N THR A 193 16.83 -16.85 -22.17
CA THR A 193 17.13 -15.73 -21.28
C THR A 193 17.74 -14.56 -22.06
N VAL A 194 18.76 -14.82 -22.88
CA VAL A 194 19.40 -13.77 -23.70
C VAL A 194 18.40 -13.16 -24.69
N PHE A 195 17.61 -13.98 -25.37
CA PHE A 195 16.59 -13.51 -26.31
C PHE A 195 15.53 -12.63 -25.62
N GLY A 196 14.96 -13.09 -24.51
CA GLY A 196 13.98 -12.33 -23.74
C GLY A 196 14.55 -11.02 -23.20
N SER A 197 15.74 -11.07 -22.58
CA SER A 197 16.41 -9.87 -22.07
C SER A 197 16.76 -8.88 -23.18
N ALA A 198 17.22 -9.35 -24.34
CA ALA A 198 17.53 -8.50 -25.48
C ALA A 198 16.27 -7.81 -26.03
N ILE A 199 15.13 -8.51 -26.11
CA ILE A 199 13.85 -7.91 -26.51
C ILE A 199 13.43 -6.85 -25.49
N SER A 200 13.45 -7.17 -24.20
CA SER A 200 13.06 -6.20 -23.16
C SER A 200 13.94 -4.94 -23.18
N LEU A 201 15.26 -5.11 -23.34
CA LEU A 201 16.20 -3.98 -23.46
C LEU A 201 15.96 -3.19 -24.75
N ALA A 202 15.71 -3.85 -25.88
CA ALA A 202 15.41 -3.18 -27.13
C ALA A 202 14.12 -2.35 -27.03
N ILE A 203 13.06 -2.90 -26.43
CA ILE A 203 11.82 -2.16 -26.15
C ILE A 203 12.11 -0.95 -25.28
N TYR A 204 12.90 -1.12 -24.21
CA TYR A 204 13.30 -0.01 -23.34
C TYR A 204 14.01 1.09 -24.13
N PHE A 205 15.08 0.77 -24.86
CA PHE A 205 15.88 1.78 -25.57
C PHE A 205 15.16 2.43 -26.77
N VAL A 206 14.16 1.78 -27.36
CA VAL A 206 13.46 2.29 -28.56
C VAL A 206 12.15 3.00 -28.22
N ALA A 207 11.40 2.50 -27.23
CA ALA A 207 10.02 2.93 -26.97
C ALA A 207 9.82 3.62 -25.62
N VAL A 208 10.78 3.57 -24.69
CA VAL A 208 10.73 4.39 -23.47
C VAL A 208 11.37 5.75 -23.78
N PRO A 209 10.65 6.86 -23.57
CA PRO A 209 11.14 8.20 -23.83
C PRO A 209 12.24 8.65 -22.87
#